data_AF-A0A2R6MWR8-F1
#
_entry.id   AF-A0A2R6MWR8-F1
#
_cell.length_a   1.000
_cell.length_b   1.000
_cell.length_c   1.000
_cell.angle_alpha   90.00
_cell.angle_beta   90.00
_cell.angle_gamma   90.00
#
_symmetry.space_group_name_H-M   'P 1'
#
loop_
_entity.id
_entity.type
_entity.pdbx_description
1 polymer ?
#
loop_
_entity_poly.entity_id
_entity_poly.type
_entity_poly.pdbx_seq_one_letter_code
_entity_poly.pdbx_strand_id
1 'polypeptide(L)'
;MTVVVKIGGARAVDPAGALADIESLVEGDPEGGTGPHDVVVTHGGSTAVDDTLERLGSEPEYVETPGGVVGRFTDEETMDVFKMVMPGLLN
;
A
#
# COMPACT_ATOMS: atom_id res chain seq x y z
N MET A 1 -5.59 19.63 11.77
CA MET A 1 -6.36 18.34 11.86
C MET A 1 -5.49 17.27 11.24
N THR A 2 -5.47 16.07 11.81
CA THR A 2 -4.72 14.94 11.26
C THR A 2 -5.55 14.13 10.27
N VAL A 3 -4.98 13.78 9.13
CA VAL A 3 -5.58 12.93 8.09
C VAL A 3 -4.74 11.67 7.94
N VAL A 4 -5.38 10.49 7.99
CA VAL A 4 -4.71 9.20 7.75
C VAL A 4 -5.15 8.66 6.40
N VAL A 5 -4.21 8.51 5.47
CA VAL A 5 -4.48 8.01 4.11
C VAL A 5 -3.91 6.61 3.96
N LYS A 6 -4.76 5.65 3.58
CA LYS A 6 -4.33 4.29 3.23
C LYS A 6 -4.32 4.11 1.72
N ILE A 7 -3.13 4.15 1.12
CA ILE A 7 -2.94 3.85 -0.30
C ILE A 7 -3.05 2.33 -0.48
N GLY A 8 -3.89 1.89 -1.42
CA GLY A 8 -4.06 0.47 -1.74
C GLY A 8 -2.80 -0.14 -2.36
N GLY A 9 -2.69 -1.47 -2.34
CA GLY A 9 -1.56 -2.20 -2.93
C GLY A 9 -1.88 -2.94 -4.24
N ALA A 10 -3.08 -2.75 -4.77
CA ALA A 10 -3.56 -3.44 -5.97
C ALA A 10 -3.08 -2.72 -7.23
N ARG A 11 -2.90 -3.48 -8.32
CA ARG A 11 -2.46 -2.99 -9.64
C ARG A 11 -3.23 -1.78 -10.18
N ALA A 12 -4.50 -1.62 -9.82
CA ALA A 12 -5.35 -0.53 -10.30
C ALA A 12 -5.16 0.81 -9.56
N VAL A 13 -4.37 0.83 -8.49
CA VAL A 13 -4.07 2.06 -7.74
C VAL A 13 -3.06 2.88 -8.54
N ASP A 14 -3.29 4.19 -8.63
CA ASP A 14 -2.31 5.19 -9.10
C ASP A 14 -1.65 5.87 -7.89
N PRO A 15 -0.43 5.46 -7.50
CA PRO A 15 0.25 6.06 -6.36
C PRO A 15 0.68 7.49 -6.62
N ALA A 16 1.00 7.86 -7.87
CA ALA A 16 1.52 9.18 -8.19
C ALA A 16 0.43 10.24 -8.04
N GLY A 17 -0.77 9.98 -8.56
CA GLY A 17 -1.93 10.84 -8.35
C GLY A 17 -2.28 11.00 -6.86
N ALA A 18 -2.30 9.88 -6.12
CA ALA A 18 -2.58 9.92 -4.68
C ALA A 18 -1.56 10.77 -3.89
N LEU A 19 -0.27 10.70 -4.25
CA LEU A 19 0.77 11.51 -3.62
C LEU A 19 0.63 13.00 -3.92
N ALA A 20 0.23 13.38 -5.14
CA ALA A 20 -0.03 14.77 -5.50
C ALA A 20 -1.22 15.37 -4.70
N ASP A 21 -2.27 14.58 -4.50
CA ASP A 21 -3.40 14.99 -3.65
C ASP A 21 -2.99 15.10 -2.16
N ILE A 22 -2.10 14.21 -1.69
CA ILE A 22 -1.55 14.26 -0.33
C ILE A 22 -0.70 15.52 -0.14
N GLU A 23 0.13 15.89 -1.11
CA GLU A 23 0.91 17.14 -1.08
C GLU A 23 -0.01 18.34 -0.88
N SER A 24 -1.11 18.40 -1.63
CA SER A 24 -2.11 19.46 -1.52
C SER A 24 -2.74 19.54 -0.12
N LEU A 25 -2.96 18.39 0.55
CA LEU A 25 -3.45 18.35 1.94
C LEU A 25 -2.40 18.85 2.95
N VAL A 26 -1.12 18.53 2.72
CA VAL A 26 -0.02 18.95 3.58
C VAL A 26 0.20 20.46 3.47
N GLU A 27 0.15 21.01 2.26
CA GLU A 27 0.37 22.44 2.03
C GLU A 27 -0.87 23.29 2.36
N GLY A 28 -2.06 22.71 2.21
CA GLY A 28 -3.33 23.42 2.26
C GLY A 28 -3.68 24.08 0.92
N ASP A 29 -4.96 24.42 0.74
CA ASP A 29 -5.46 25.11 -0.44
C ASP A 29 -5.62 26.62 -0.12
N PRO A 30 -4.72 27.48 -0.63
CA PRO A 30 -4.80 28.92 -0.42
C PRO A 30 -6.00 29.59 -1.11
N GLU A 31 -6.58 28.97 -2.15
CA GLU A 31 -7.74 29.49 -2.87
C GLU A 31 -9.07 29.02 -2.25
N GLY A 32 -9.11 27.78 -1.73
CA GLY A 32 -10.28 27.17 -1.09
C GLY A 32 -10.47 27.48 0.40
N GLY A 33 -9.48 28.12 1.05
CA GLY A 33 -9.55 28.53 2.46
C GLY A 33 -9.27 27.40 3.46
N THR A 34 -8.71 26.28 2.99
CA THR A 34 -8.36 25.13 3.83
C THR A 34 -6.87 25.20 4.18
N GLY A 35 -6.55 25.35 5.47
CA GLY A 35 -5.16 25.37 5.94
C GLY A 35 -4.47 23.99 5.87
N PRO A 36 -3.15 23.94 6.10
CA PRO A 36 -2.37 22.70 6.05
C PRO A 36 -2.84 21.65 7.06
N HIS A 37 -2.69 20.38 6.71
CA HIS A 37 -3.02 19.23 7.54
C HIS A 37 -1.79 18.40 7.90
N ASP A 38 -1.78 17.83 9.12
CA ASP A 38 -0.82 16.77 9.46
C ASP A 38 -1.29 15.47 8.78
N VAL A 39 -0.45 14.88 7.92
CA VAL A 39 -0.83 13.67 7.17
C VAL A 39 0.00 12.47 7.59
N VAL A 40 -0.67 11.35 7.83
CA VAL A 40 -0.04 10.03 8.00
C VAL A 40 -0.40 9.17 6.80
N VAL A 41 0.61 8.69 6.09
CA VAL A 41 0.42 7.79 4.94
C VAL A 41 0.72 6.36 5.38
N THR A 42 -0.19 5.46 5.01
CA THR A 42 -0.01 4.01 5.12
C THR A 42 -0.22 3.42 3.73
N HIS A 43 0.45 2.32 3.40
CA HIS A 43 0.34 1.72 2.08
C HIS A 43 0.13 0.21 2.13
N GLY A 44 -0.31 -0.35 1.02
CA GLY A 44 -0.32 -1.79 0.78
C GLY A 44 0.80 -2.15 -0.20
N GLY A 45 0.77 -3.38 -0.72
CA GLY A 45 1.68 -3.78 -1.77
C GLY A 45 1.39 -5.17 -2.33
N SER A 46 0.14 -5.63 -2.26
CA SER A 46 -0.20 -7.02 -2.59
C SER A 46 0.28 -7.43 -3.98
N THR A 47 0.01 -6.61 -5.01
CA THR A 47 0.47 -6.88 -6.38
C THR A 47 2.00 -6.87 -6.48
N ALA A 48 2.69 -5.93 -5.83
CA ALA A 48 4.15 -5.88 -5.87
C ALA A 48 4.80 -7.09 -5.16
N VAL A 49 4.18 -7.60 -4.09
CA VAL A 49 4.62 -8.83 -3.41
C VAL A 49 4.36 -10.04 -4.31
N ASP A 50 3.19 -10.13 -4.95
CA ASP A 50 2.86 -11.20 -5.91
C ASP A 50 3.89 -11.24 -7.05
N ASP A 51 4.07 -10.10 -7.73
CA ASP A 51 5.01 -9.97 -8.85
C ASP A 51 6.46 -10.29 -8.42
N THR A 52 6.84 -10.02 -7.16
CA THR A 52 8.19 -10.31 -6.65
C THR A 52 8.38 -11.79 -6.32
N LEU A 53 7.37 -12.46 -5.74
CA LEU A 53 7.40 -13.91 -5.53
C LEU A 53 7.57 -14.64 -6.86
N GLU A 54 6.75 -14.27 -7.87
CA GLU A 54 6.82 -14.86 -9.20
C GLU A 54 8.21 -14.71 -9.83
N ARG A 55 8.82 -13.52 -9.69
CA ARG A 55 10.18 -13.25 -10.17
C ARG A 55 11.27 -14.05 -9.46
N LEU A 56 11.02 -14.47 -8.22
CA LEU A 56 11.93 -15.29 -7.42
C LEU A 56 11.67 -16.80 -7.59
N GLY A 57 10.64 -17.18 -8.36
CA GLY A 57 10.31 -18.56 -8.67
C GLY A 57 9.29 -19.20 -7.74
N SER A 58 8.59 -18.40 -6.93
CA SER A 58 7.60 -18.85 -5.95
C SER A 58 6.20 -18.32 -6.31
N GLU A 59 5.17 -19.14 -6.13
CA GLU A 59 3.80 -18.77 -6.48
C GLU A 59 3.05 -18.22 -5.26
N PRO A 60 2.32 -17.10 -5.37
CA PRO A 60 1.49 -16.59 -4.28
C PRO A 60 0.36 -17.56 -3.90
N GLU A 61 0.29 -17.93 -2.62
CA GLU A 61 -0.83 -18.71 -2.08
C GLU A 61 -1.86 -17.80 -1.40
N TYR A 62 -3.14 -18.06 -1.66
CA TYR A 62 -4.26 -17.39 -0.99
C TYR A 62 -5.16 -18.42 -0.29
N VAL A 63 -5.59 -18.07 0.91
CA VAL A 63 -6.47 -18.89 1.76
C VAL A 63 -7.74 -18.13 2.10
N GLU A 64 -8.84 -18.85 2.26
CA GLU A 64 -10.14 -18.31 2.65
C GLU A 64 -10.54 -18.85 4.02
N THR A 65 -10.89 -17.96 4.94
CA THR A 65 -11.45 -18.34 6.23
C THR A 65 -12.90 -18.84 6.08
N PRO A 66 -13.45 -19.62 7.04
CA PRO A 66 -14.86 -20.03 6.99
C PRO A 66 -15.87 -18.87 6.93
N GLY A 67 -15.45 -17.66 7.32
CA GLY A 67 -16.25 -16.43 7.22
C GLY A 67 -16.14 -15.68 5.89
N GLY A 68 -15.43 -16.23 4.90
CA GLY A 68 -15.30 -15.65 3.55
C GLY A 68 -14.19 -14.60 3.40
N VAL A 69 -13.36 -14.39 4.42
CA VAL A 69 -12.20 -13.49 4.31
C VAL A 69 -11.08 -14.20 3.56
N VAL A 70 -10.65 -13.62 2.44
CA VAL A 70 -9.53 -14.08 1.62
C VAL A 70 -8.27 -13.29 1.96
N GLY A 71 -7.14 -14.00 2.13
CA GLY A 71 -5.85 -13.38 2.38
C GLY A 71 -4.69 -14.23 1.86
N ARG A 72 -3.53 -13.61 1.70
CA ARG A 72 -2.30 -14.30 1.32
C ARG A 72 -1.85 -15.23 2.45
N PHE A 73 -1.63 -16.50 2.16
CA PHE A 73 -0.88 -17.36 3.07
C PHE A 73 0.58 -16.91 3.09
N THR A 74 1.06 -16.52 4.27
CA THR A 74 2.37 -15.88 4.43
C THR A 74 3.25 -16.77 5.30
N ASP A 75 3.93 -17.71 4.65
CA ASP A 75 4.97 -18.54 5.26
C ASP A 75 6.29 -17.77 5.43
N GLU A 76 7.34 -18.46 5.87
CA GLU A 76 8.64 -17.86 6.15
C GLU A 76 9.27 -17.21 4.90
N GLU A 77 9.25 -17.91 3.77
CA GLU A 77 9.78 -17.40 2.50
C GLU A 77 8.98 -16.21 1.99
N THR A 78 7.64 -16.31 2.03
CA THR A 78 6.74 -15.21 1.65
C THR A 78 6.95 -13.99 2.54
N MET A 79 7.19 -14.19 3.85
CA MET A 79 7.47 -13.10 4.79
C MET A 79 8.80 -12.41 4.47
N ASP A 80 9.83 -13.15 4.02
CA ASP A 80 11.09 -12.56 3.57
C ASP A 80 10.87 -11.66 2.33
N VAL A 81 10.08 -12.11 1.35
CA VAL A 81 9.69 -11.27 0.21
C VAL A 81 8.87 -10.06 0.66
N PHE A 82 7.93 -10.25 1.58
CA PHE A 82 7.12 -9.16 2.11
C PHE A 82 7.98 -8.06 2.75
N LYS A 83 8.99 -8.44 3.54
CA LYS A 83 9.97 -7.52 4.16
C LYS A 83 10.89 -6.85 3.14
N MET A 84 11.15 -7.46 1.99
CA MET A 84 11.88 -6.79 0.90
C MET A 84 11.01 -5.76 0.18
N VAL A 85 9.75 -6.09 -0.08
CA VAL A 85 8.87 -5.26 -0.92
C VAL A 85 8.26 -4.10 -0.14
N MET A 86 7.67 -4.38 1.03
CA MET A 86 6.85 -3.39 1.72
C MET A 86 7.67 -2.22 2.25
N PRO A 87 8.64 -2.41 3.17
CA PRO A 87 9.48 -1.30 3.65
C PRO A 87 10.67 -0.98 2.71
N GLY A 88 10.92 -1.77 1.67
CA GLY A 88 12.09 -1.61 0.80
C GLY A 88 11.74 -1.04 -0.57
N LEU A 89 10.98 -1.78 -1.37
CA LEU A 89 10.65 -1.37 -2.73
C LEU A 89 9.59 -0.26 -2.78
N LEU A 90 8.61 -0.29 -1.88
CA LEU A 90 7.43 0.59 -1.95
C LEU A 90 7.46 1.81 -1.02
N ASN A 91 7.99 1.68 0.19
CA ASN A 91 7.98 2.72 1.21
C ASN A 91 9.12 3.72 1.03
#